data_AF-F1KUE8-F1
#
_entry.id   AF-F1KUE8-F1
#
_cell.length_a   1.000
_cell.length_b   1.000
_cell.length_c   1.000
_cell.angle_alpha   90.00
_cell.angle_beta   90.00
_cell.angle_gamma   90.00
#
_symmetry.space_group_name_H-M   'P 1'
#
loop_
_entity.id
_entity.type
_entity.pdbx_description
1 polymer ?
#
loop_
_entity_poly.entity_id
_entity_poly.type
_entity_poly.pdbx_seq_one_letter_code
_entity_poly.pdbx_strand_id
1 'polypeptide(L)'
;MRMAEEGDHRSMDILVSDIYGGRAHKLGLPNDLIAGSFGKCADAEYVEAVKKNSHYRSDVLRSLLLMISNSIGQIAVLYASTLNANRIYFGGYFIRNHPIVMRTMTFAVNFWSQGEIQAQFLRHEGYTSAVGAFLKGVEMFSDSHPEEADPSYMCSWKEHYAGSTALGRFVPTAPLSSSFNVGVLEMECCEMNLSMFPLLRSDIVYRPDTVSLNHDPEAREYWICCMEGSIEKTIVKAVESQSNCADVRQRAENVRRKYLEHLKILREKPFAYGCCNVRNLLDLREQILNQFLFDDAFLNQKRFENERAMEELSAVLKEVDAISNERDRQILVIKGLLAGNVFDWGAKEVVKLMEDNDGLTFKMATAALQKNVKCLEGSR
;
A
#
# COMPACT_ATOMS: atom_id res chain seq x y z
N MET A 1 23.36 11.15 2.58
CA MET A 1 22.08 11.85 2.35
C MET A 1 21.70 12.78 3.49
N ARG A 2 21.53 12.35 4.76
CA ARG A 2 21.20 13.25 5.89
C ARG A 2 22.09 14.50 6.00
N MET A 3 23.42 14.34 5.93
CA MET A 3 24.34 15.48 5.95
C MET A 3 24.16 16.46 4.77
N ALA A 4 23.72 15.96 3.61
CA ALA A 4 23.44 16.81 2.45
C ALA A 4 22.10 17.55 2.58
N GLU A 5 21.19 17.12 3.47
CA GLU A 5 19.95 17.87 3.74
C GLU A 5 20.21 19.12 4.57
N GLU A 6 21.19 19.06 5.48
CA GLU A 6 21.58 20.14 6.39
C GLU A 6 22.60 21.11 5.79
N GLY A 7 23.20 20.78 4.63
CA GLY A 7 24.23 21.59 3.99
C GLY A 7 23.70 22.70 3.08
N ASP A 8 24.48 23.77 2.93
CA ASP A 8 24.24 24.83 1.94
C ASP A 8 25.29 24.74 0.82
N HIS A 9 24.83 24.66 -0.43
CA HIS A 9 25.71 24.56 -1.59
C HIS A 9 26.32 25.91 -2.01
N ARG A 10 25.76 27.04 -1.56
CA ARG A 10 26.17 28.39 -2.00
C ARG A 10 27.59 28.75 -1.61
N SER A 11 28.16 28.08 -0.60
CA SER A 11 29.57 28.20 -0.20
C SER A 11 30.53 27.44 -1.11
N MET A 12 30.03 26.54 -1.96
CA MET A 12 30.83 25.70 -2.86
C MET A 12 30.63 26.10 -4.34
N ASP A 13 29.39 26.40 -4.72
CA ASP A 13 29.01 26.63 -6.12
C ASP A 13 29.05 28.10 -6.51
N ILE A 14 29.41 28.37 -7.77
CA ILE A 14 29.22 29.67 -8.41
C ILE A 14 27.78 29.76 -8.90
N LEU A 15 27.07 30.80 -8.47
CA LEU A 15 25.71 31.09 -8.91
C LEU A 15 25.72 32.08 -10.07
N VAL A 16 24.61 32.15 -10.83
CA VAL A 16 24.42 33.15 -11.88
C VAL A 16 24.58 34.59 -11.32
N SER A 17 24.15 34.83 -10.08
CA SER A 17 24.35 36.11 -9.40
C SER A 17 25.83 36.48 -9.22
N ASP A 18 26.69 35.49 -9.00
CA ASP A 18 28.12 35.71 -8.74
C ASP A 18 28.85 36.18 -10.00
N ILE A 19 28.37 35.79 -11.18
CA ILE A 19 28.93 36.18 -12.48
C ILE A 19 28.32 37.50 -12.97
N TYR A 20 27.00 37.64 -12.86
CA TYR A 20 26.26 38.74 -13.51
C TYR A 20 25.85 39.86 -12.55
N GLY A 21 26.14 39.76 -11.26
CA GLY A 21 25.79 40.77 -10.26
C GLY A 21 24.28 41.10 -10.24
N GLY A 22 23.43 40.09 -10.46
CA GLY A 22 21.97 40.24 -10.53
C GLY A 22 21.41 40.77 -11.87
N ARG A 23 22.26 40.99 -12.89
CA ARG A 23 21.84 41.50 -14.21
C ARG A 23 21.42 40.42 -15.21
N ALA A 24 21.26 39.17 -14.75
CA ALA A 24 20.92 38.02 -15.59
C ALA A 24 19.45 37.97 -16.05
N HIS A 25 18.60 38.91 -15.62
CA HIS A 25 17.19 38.99 -16.02
C HIS A 25 17.00 39.05 -17.56
N LYS A 26 17.98 39.56 -18.31
CA LYS A 26 17.92 39.60 -19.78
C LYS A 26 18.04 38.22 -20.45
N LEU A 27 18.56 37.22 -19.72
CA LEU A 27 18.75 35.84 -20.21
C LEU A 27 17.67 34.87 -19.68
N GLY A 28 16.73 35.36 -18.85
CA GLY A 28 15.70 34.52 -18.23
C GLY A 28 16.22 33.51 -17.20
N LEU A 29 17.47 33.66 -16.75
CA LEU A 29 18.09 32.75 -15.78
C LEU A 29 17.88 33.25 -14.34
N PRO A 30 17.42 32.40 -13.41
CA PRO A 30 17.34 32.74 -12.00
C PRO A 30 18.71 33.07 -11.40
N ASN A 31 18.76 34.02 -10.48
CA ASN A 31 20.01 34.48 -9.85
C ASN A 31 20.64 33.40 -8.95
N ASP A 32 19.83 32.54 -8.34
CA ASP A 32 20.21 31.43 -7.48
C ASP A 32 20.53 30.14 -8.25
N LEU A 33 20.42 30.16 -9.58
CA LEU A 33 20.81 29.04 -10.43
C LEU A 33 22.32 28.81 -10.35
N ILE A 34 22.73 27.55 -10.24
CA ILE A 34 24.14 27.16 -10.28
C ILE A 34 24.66 27.40 -11.70
N ALA A 35 25.64 28.29 -11.83
CA ALA A 35 26.39 28.51 -13.07
C ALA A 35 27.61 27.59 -13.18
N GLY A 36 28.22 27.22 -12.04
CA GLY A 36 29.34 26.29 -12.00
C GLY A 36 29.43 25.56 -10.67
N SER A 37 29.27 24.23 -10.69
CA SER A 37 29.42 23.38 -9.50
C SER A 37 30.87 23.39 -8.99
N PHE A 38 31.05 23.52 -7.67
CA PHE A 38 32.35 23.66 -7.01
C PHE A 38 33.25 24.80 -7.53
N GLY A 39 32.70 25.75 -8.30
CA GLY A 39 33.50 26.79 -8.93
C GLY A 39 34.20 27.73 -7.94
N LYS A 40 33.64 27.93 -6.73
CA LYS A 40 34.27 28.76 -5.68
C LYS A 40 35.48 28.06 -5.06
N CYS A 41 35.56 26.74 -5.17
CA CYS A 41 36.68 25.94 -4.66
C CYS A 41 37.93 26.00 -5.55
N ALA A 42 37.92 26.78 -6.64
CA ALA A 42 39.11 27.01 -7.46
C ALA A 42 40.19 27.82 -6.72
N ASP A 43 39.81 28.62 -5.73
CA ASP A 43 40.73 29.40 -4.90
C ASP A 43 41.13 28.63 -3.63
N ALA A 44 42.43 28.32 -3.50
CA ALA A 44 42.96 27.56 -2.38
C ALA A 44 42.83 28.30 -1.03
N GLU A 45 42.96 29.63 -1.02
CA GLU A 45 42.84 30.42 0.21
C GLU A 45 41.38 30.44 0.69
N TYR A 46 40.44 30.54 -0.25
CA TYR A 46 39.01 30.43 0.03
C TYR A 46 38.66 29.06 0.62
N VAL A 47 39.17 27.98 0.03
CA VAL A 47 38.91 26.61 0.51
C VAL A 47 39.42 26.42 1.94
N GLU A 48 40.61 26.93 2.28
CA GLU A 48 41.13 26.85 3.65
C GLU A 48 40.31 27.68 4.65
N ALA A 49 39.71 28.79 4.22
CA ALA A 49 38.78 29.55 5.05
C ALA A 49 37.46 28.79 5.28
N VAL A 50 36.87 28.22 4.24
CA VAL A 50 35.58 27.50 4.33
C VAL A 50 35.71 26.18 5.07
N LYS A 51 36.87 25.50 4.99
CA LYS A 51 37.17 24.28 5.77
C LYS A 51 37.08 24.47 7.29
N LYS A 52 37.27 25.70 7.78
CA LYS A 52 37.16 26.02 9.21
C LYS A 52 35.70 26.08 9.70
N ASN A 53 34.73 26.11 8.78
CA ASN A 53 33.32 26.05 9.11
C ASN A 53 32.92 24.63 9.56
N SER A 54 32.18 24.52 10.67
CA SER A 54 31.64 23.25 11.16
C SER A 54 30.75 22.53 10.14
N HIS A 55 30.10 23.27 9.23
CA HIS A 55 29.20 22.74 8.20
C HIS A 55 29.89 22.37 6.88
N TYR A 56 31.21 22.57 6.76
CA TYR A 56 31.97 22.35 5.51
C TYR A 56 31.66 21.00 4.84
N ARG A 57 31.65 19.92 5.62
CA ARG A 57 31.37 18.58 5.10
C ARG A 57 29.95 18.45 4.55
N SER A 58 28.96 19.03 5.23
CA SER A 58 27.57 19.03 4.80
C SER A 58 27.37 19.85 3.53
N ASP A 59 28.02 21.02 3.43
CA ASP A 59 27.99 21.90 2.26
C ASP A 59 28.60 21.24 1.01
N VAL A 60 29.76 20.58 1.17
CA VAL A 60 30.39 19.79 0.10
C VAL A 60 29.46 18.67 -0.38
N LEU A 61 28.85 17.94 0.55
CA LEU A 61 27.92 16.86 0.21
C LEU A 61 26.66 17.39 -0.47
N ARG A 62 26.16 18.57 -0.08
CA ARG A 62 25.03 19.23 -0.74
C ARG A 62 25.37 19.59 -2.18
N SER A 63 26.48 20.29 -2.41
CA SER A 63 26.91 20.68 -3.76
C SER A 63 27.17 19.46 -4.64
N LEU A 64 27.83 18.42 -4.12
CA LEU A 64 28.06 17.17 -4.84
C LEU A 64 26.74 16.49 -5.26
N LEU A 65 25.78 16.43 -4.35
CA LEU A 65 24.46 15.86 -4.61
C LEU A 65 23.71 16.65 -5.70
N LEU A 66 23.73 17.98 -5.62
CA LEU A 66 23.10 18.84 -6.62
C LEU A 66 23.76 18.69 -7.99
N MET A 67 25.10 18.68 -8.05
CA MET A 67 25.86 18.48 -9.28
C MET A 67 25.45 17.18 -9.97
N ILE A 68 25.55 16.04 -9.26
CA ILE A 68 25.20 14.73 -9.83
C ILE A 68 23.73 14.69 -10.27
N SER A 69 22.81 15.14 -9.41
CA SER A 69 21.37 15.06 -9.68
C SER A 69 20.94 15.97 -10.84
N ASN A 70 21.50 17.18 -10.92
CA ASN A 70 21.24 18.12 -12.02
C ASN A 70 21.80 17.60 -13.34
N SER A 71 23.02 17.02 -13.33
CA SER A 71 23.59 16.41 -14.54
C SER A 71 22.74 15.25 -15.04
N ILE A 72 22.26 14.37 -14.16
CA ILE A 72 21.35 13.28 -14.55
C ILE A 72 20.05 13.84 -15.14
N GLY A 73 19.44 14.84 -14.48
CA GLY A 73 18.21 15.47 -14.96
C GLY A 73 18.38 16.13 -16.34
N GLN A 74 19.47 16.87 -16.55
CA GLN A 74 19.77 17.51 -17.82
C GLN A 74 19.97 16.49 -18.95
N ILE A 75 20.78 15.47 -18.71
CA ILE A 75 21.02 14.38 -19.68
C ILE A 75 19.70 13.69 -20.02
N ALA A 76 18.88 13.37 -19.00
CA ALA A 76 17.60 12.70 -19.21
C ALA A 76 16.64 13.54 -20.06
N VAL A 77 16.58 14.87 -19.84
CA VAL A 77 15.78 15.78 -20.69
C VAL A 77 16.30 15.78 -22.12
N LEU A 78 17.61 15.88 -22.35
CA LEU A 78 18.18 15.86 -23.70
C LEU A 78 17.79 14.58 -24.48
N TYR A 79 17.89 13.42 -23.83
CA TYR A 79 17.44 12.16 -24.43
C TYR A 79 15.93 12.13 -24.66
N ALA A 80 15.13 12.56 -23.69
CA ALA A 80 13.68 12.57 -23.81
C ALA A 80 13.21 13.49 -24.95
N SER A 81 13.79 14.69 -25.08
CA SER A 81 13.52 15.62 -26.17
C SER A 81 13.89 15.03 -27.53
N THR A 82 15.02 14.31 -27.63
CA THR A 82 15.44 13.65 -28.88
C THR A 82 14.46 12.54 -29.29
N LEU A 83 13.84 11.87 -28.32
CA LEU A 83 12.89 10.77 -28.54
C LEU A 83 11.42 11.23 -28.55
N ASN A 84 11.15 12.54 -28.48
CA ASN A 84 9.80 13.12 -28.30
C ASN A 84 9.01 12.50 -27.13
N ALA A 85 9.69 12.15 -26.03
CA ALA A 85 9.08 11.60 -24.84
C ALA A 85 8.64 12.72 -23.88
N ASN A 86 7.41 12.63 -23.39
CA ASN A 86 6.84 13.60 -22.43
C ASN A 86 6.96 13.15 -20.95
N ARG A 87 7.53 11.97 -20.71
CA ARG A 87 7.68 11.38 -19.37
C ARG A 87 9.02 10.68 -19.24
N ILE A 88 9.69 10.91 -18.12
CA ILE A 88 10.93 10.24 -17.75
C ILE A 88 10.67 9.45 -16.47
N TYR A 89 10.95 8.15 -16.47
CA TYR A 89 10.86 7.31 -15.27
C TYR A 89 12.26 7.10 -14.70
N PHE A 90 12.50 7.60 -13.50
CA PHE A 90 13.72 7.37 -12.76
C PHE A 90 13.59 6.13 -11.87
N GLY A 91 14.62 5.29 -11.93
CA GLY A 91 14.76 4.07 -11.13
C GLY A 91 16.19 3.92 -10.59
N GLY A 92 16.40 3.00 -9.64
CA GLY A 92 17.70 2.63 -9.10
C GLY A 92 17.96 3.09 -7.66
N TYR A 93 18.98 2.50 -7.03
CA TYR A 93 19.27 2.70 -5.61
C TYR A 93 19.64 4.13 -5.21
N PHE A 94 20.09 4.96 -6.16
CA PHE A 94 20.47 6.35 -5.89
C PHE A 94 19.27 7.21 -5.43
N ILE A 95 18.08 6.95 -5.96
CA ILE A 95 16.85 7.69 -5.62
C ILE A 95 16.08 7.05 -4.46
N ARG A 96 16.37 5.80 -4.09
CA ARG A 96 15.62 5.00 -3.10
C ARG A 96 15.57 5.67 -1.75
N ASN A 97 14.35 5.93 -1.25
CA ASN A 97 14.11 6.59 0.05
C ASN A 97 14.88 7.91 0.23
N HIS A 98 15.15 8.64 -0.86
CA HIS A 98 15.90 9.90 -0.82
C HIS A 98 15.10 11.04 -1.47
N PRO A 99 14.13 11.64 -0.74
CA PRO A 99 13.26 12.71 -1.27
C PRO A 99 14.02 13.95 -1.75
N ILE A 100 15.20 14.23 -1.19
CA ILE A 100 16.07 15.31 -1.63
C ILE A 100 16.54 15.10 -3.09
N VAL A 101 16.94 13.87 -3.44
CA VAL A 101 17.38 13.52 -4.81
C VAL A 101 16.20 13.67 -5.77
N MET A 102 15.05 13.09 -5.43
CA MET A 102 13.84 13.13 -6.26
C MET A 102 13.37 14.57 -6.54
N ARG A 103 13.45 15.44 -5.53
CA ARG A 103 13.13 16.88 -5.66
C ARG A 103 14.10 17.59 -6.59
N THR A 104 15.41 17.39 -6.40
CA THR A 104 16.43 18.01 -7.27
C THR A 104 16.27 17.54 -8.72
N MET A 105 16.02 16.26 -8.96
CA MET A 105 15.81 15.73 -10.31
C MET A 105 14.54 16.27 -10.95
N THR A 106 13.43 16.33 -10.21
CA THR A 106 12.19 16.95 -10.69
C THR A 106 12.39 18.42 -11.06
N PHE A 107 13.10 19.17 -10.21
CA PHE A 107 13.44 20.57 -10.49
C PHE A 107 14.28 20.69 -11.77
N ALA A 108 15.34 19.89 -11.90
CA ALA A 108 16.20 19.90 -13.07
C ALA A 108 15.43 19.57 -14.36
N VAL A 109 14.58 18.53 -14.33
CA VAL A 109 13.75 18.15 -15.48
C VAL A 109 12.81 19.29 -15.87
N ASN A 110 12.04 19.83 -14.92
CA ASN A 110 11.12 20.92 -15.19
C ASN A 110 11.83 22.18 -15.71
N PHE A 111 13.01 22.50 -15.17
CA PHE A 111 13.79 23.65 -15.58
C PHE A 111 14.25 23.52 -17.04
N TRP A 112 14.86 22.39 -17.40
CA TRP A 112 15.39 22.18 -18.76
C TRP A 112 14.31 21.89 -19.80
N SER A 113 13.18 21.33 -19.39
CA SER A 113 12.05 21.05 -20.29
C SER A 113 11.00 22.15 -20.34
N GLN A 114 11.16 23.25 -19.58
CA GLN A 114 10.13 24.28 -19.41
C GLN A 114 8.76 23.73 -19.00
N GLY A 115 8.75 22.64 -18.22
CA GLY A 115 7.54 21.95 -17.78
C GLY A 115 6.87 21.02 -18.82
N GLU A 116 7.43 20.87 -20.02
CA GLU A 116 6.87 19.96 -21.05
C GLU A 116 7.06 18.47 -20.73
N ILE A 117 8.08 18.12 -19.94
CA ILE A 117 8.43 16.74 -19.60
C ILE A 117 8.23 16.51 -18.11
N GLN A 118 7.56 15.41 -17.77
CA GLN A 118 7.29 15.05 -16.38
C GLN A 118 8.29 14.00 -15.87
N ALA A 119 8.91 14.30 -14.72
CA ALA A 119 9.69 13.32 -13.95
C ALA A 119 8.75 12.40 -13.14
N GLN A 120 8.96 11.10 -13.24
CA GLN A 120 8.24 10.06 -12.50
C GLN A 120 9.24 9.15 -11.80
N PHE A 121 8.87 8.57 -10.66
CA PHE A 121 9.74 7.70 -9.86
C PHE A 121 9.07 6.35 -9.64
N LEU A 122 9.83 5.27 -9.78
CA LEU A 122 9.32 3.91 -9.60
C LEU A 122 9.29 3.57 -8.11
N ARG A 123 8.13 3.13 -7.61
CA ARG A 123 8.03 2.65 -6.21
C ARG A 123 8.93 1.44 -5.94
N HIS A 124 8.99 0.50 -6.89
CA HIS A 124 9.75 -0.75 -6.79
C HIS A 124 11.06 -0.72 -7.57
N GLU A 125 11.71 0.45 -7.60
CA GLU A 125 12.84 0.73 -8.49
C GLU A 125 14.01 -0.26 -8.39
N GLY A 126 14.25 -0.84 -7.20
CA GLY A 126 15.34 -1.78 -6.94
C GLY A 126 15.03 -3.24 -7.28
N TYR A 127 13.78 -3.55 -7.62
CA TYR A 127 13.30 -4.92 -7.83
C TYR A 127 12.93 -5.21 -9.28
N THR A 128 12.97 -4.22 -10.17
CA THR A 128 12.58 -4.38 -11.59
C THR A 128 13.33 -5.50 -12.29
N SER A 129 14.65 -5.61 -12.08
CA SER A 129 15.46 -6.70 -12.64
C SER A 129 15.12 -8.07 -12.05
N ALA A 130 14.87 -8.14 -10.73
CA ALA A 130 14.50 -9.39 -10.07
C ALA A 130 13.11 -9.87 -10.52
N VAL A 131 12.14 -8.96 -10.60
CA VAL A 131 10.80 -9.22 -11.14
C VAL A 131 10.88 -9.64 -12.59
N GLY A 132 11.68 -8.98 -13.42
CA GLY A 132 11.87 -9.38 -14.82
C GLY A 132 12.50 -10.76 -14.98
N ALA A 133 13.54 -11.07 -14.20
CA ALA A 133 14.17 -12.40 -14.19
C ALA A 133 13.19 -13.49 -13.71
N PHE A 134 12.40 -13.17 -12.69
CA PHE A 134 11.33 -14.03 -12.20
C PHE A 134 10.31 -14.32 -13.29
N LEU A 135 9.68 -13.29 -13.88
CA LEU A 135 8.68 -13.42 -14.95
C LEU A 135 9.19 -14.29 -16.11
N LYS A 136 10.44 -14.08 -16.54
CA LYS A 136 11.08 -14.90 -17.58
C LYS A 136 11.23 -16.36 -17.15
N GLY A 137 11.58 -16.61 -15.88
CA GLY A 137 11.61 -17.95 -15.31
C GLY A 137 10.24 -18.63 -15.31
N VAL A 138 9.17 -17.89 -15.03
CA VAL A 138 7.78 -18.38 -15.08
C VAL A 138 7.38 -18.83 -16.48
N GLU A 139 7.70 -18.02 -17.49
CA GLU A 139 7.44 -18.36 -18.90
C GLU A 139 8.14 -19.67 -19.29
N MET A 140 9.44 -19.79 -18.97
CA MET A 140 10.22 -21.01 -19.24
C MET A 140 9.70 -22.25 -18.50
N PHE A 141 9.22 -22.07 -17.26
CA PHE A 141 8.62 -23.15 -16.49
C PHE A 141 7.29 -23.61 -17.09
N SER A 142 6.43 -22.67 -17.47
CA SER A 142 5.12 -22.95 -18.08
C SER A 142 5.25 -23.71 -19.41
N ASP A 143 6.25 -23.35 -20.22
CA ASP A 143 6.53 -24.03 -21.50
C ASP A 143 7.01 -25.48 -21.31
N SER A 144 7.67 -25.78 -20.19
CA SER A 144 8.24 -27.11 -19.92
C SER A 144 7.31 -28.05 -19.15
N HIS A 145 6.33 -27.50 -18.42
CA HIS A 145 5.40 -28.26 -17.57
C HIS A 145 3.93 -27.84 -17.81
N PRO A 146 3.38 -28.05 -19.02
CA PRO A 146 2.05 -27.58 -19.39
C PRO A 146 0.90 -28.26 -18.62
N GLU A 147 1.18 -29.37 -17.93
CA GLU A 147 0.19 -30.11 -17.13
C GLU A 147 0.14 -29.69 -15.64
N GLU A 148 1.04 -28.81 -15.18
CA GLU A 148 1.04 -28.34 -13.80
C GLU A 148 -0.01 -27.26 -13.54
N ALA A 149 -0.75 -27.44 -12.44
CA ALA A 149 -1.90 -26.62 -12.07
C ALA A 149 -1.50 -25.20 -11.63
N ASP A 150 -1.86 -24.21 -12.46
CA ASP A 150 -1.83 -22.76 -12.22
C ASP A 150 -0.53 -22.27 -11.54
N PRO A 151 0.49 -21.84 -12.31
CA PRO A 151 1.77 -21.42 -11.75
C PRO A 151 1.64 -20.19 -10.85
N SER A 152 0.50 -19.48 -10.83
CA SER A 152 0.32 -18.27 -10.02
C SER A 152 0.68 -18.44 -8.54
N TYR A 153 0.48 -19.62 -7.95
CA TYR A 153 0.84 -19.87 -6.53
C TYR A 153 2.36 -19.98 -6.29
N MET A 154 3.12 -20.49 -7.26
CA MET A 154 4.59 -20.53 -7.20
C MET A 154 5.24 -19.26 -7.76
N CYS A 155 4.49 -18.57 -8.61
CA CYS A 155 4.94 -17.50 -9.47
C CYS A 155 4.20 -16.19 -9.19
N SER A 156 3.87 -15.91 -7.93
CA SER A 156 3.31 -14.63 -7.48
C SER A 156 4.26 -13.90 -6.54
N TRP A 157 4.14 -12.57 -6.53
CA TRP A 157 4.74 -11.72 -5.51
C TRP A 157 3.62 -11.02 -4.74
N LYS A 158 3.82 -10.82 -3.43
CA LYS A 158 2.90 -10.04 -2.59
C LYS A 158 3.54 -8.70 -2.29
N GLU A 159 2.82 -7.61 -2.57
CA GLU A 159 3.20 -6.28 -2.12
C GLU A 159 2.45 -5.96 -0.82
N HIS A 160 3.18 -5.59 0.23
CA HIS A 160 2.59 -5.05 1.47
C HIS A 160 2.42 -3.53 1.32
N TYR A 161 1.26 -3.12 0.82
CA TYR A 161 0.99 -1.71 0.52
C TYR A 161 1.01 -0.83 1.78
N ALA A 162 0.56 -1.33 2.94
CA ALA A 162 0.43 -0.57 4.18
C ALA A 162 1.78 -0.09 4.74
N GLY A 163 2.80 -0.95 4.70
CA GLY A 163 4.15 -0.59 5.09
C GLY A 163 4.89 0.25 4.05
N SER A 164 4.49 0.12 2.79
CA SER A 164 5.18 0.77 1.68
C SER A 164 4.66 2.18 1.32
N THR A 165 4.02 2.90 2.26
CA THR A 165 3.34 4.19 1.98
C THR A 165 4.15 5.42 2.35
N ALA A 166 3.78 6.56 1.75
CA ALA A 166 4.30 7.88 2.12
C ALA A 166 3.87 8.35 3.52
N LEU A 167 3.06 7.57 4.22
CA LEU A 167 2.37 7.95 5.46
C LEU A 167 3.05 7.36 6.70
N GLY A 168 4.25 6.77 6.54
CA GLY A 168 5.27 6.70 7.60
C GLY A 168 4.92 5.89 8.84
N ARG A 169 3.97 4.95 8.76
CA ARG A 169 3.39 4.30 9.94
C ARG A 169 4.39 3.45 10.74
N PHE A 170 5.52 3.04 10.15
CA PHE A 170 6.56 2.23 10.80
C PHE A 170 8.00 2.63 10.48
N VAL A 171 8.24 3.86 10.00
CA VAL A 171 9.61 4.34 9.75
C VAL A 171 10.19 4.89 11.07
N PRO A 172 11.34 4.41 11.59
CA PRO A 172 12.04 5.03 12.73
C PRO A 172 12.55 6.46 12.45
N THR A 173 12.33 6.94 11.23
CA THR A 173 12.71 8.25 10.74
C THR A 173 11.42 8.97 10.41
N ALA A 174 11.11 10.03 11.15
CA ALA A 174 9.95 10.88 10.92
C ALA A 174 9.80 11.21 9.42
N PRO A 175 8.58 11.31 8.88
CA PRO A 175 8.40 11.85 7.54
C PRO A 175 9.11 13.19 7.48
N LEU A 176 10.20 13.25 6.70
CA LEU A 176 10.91 14.50 6.45
C LEU A 176 9.85 15.50 6.00
N SER A 177 9.73 16.61 6.73
CA SER A 177 8.80 17.71 6.51
C SER A 177 8.99 18.30 5.11
N SER A 178 8.47 17.59 4.13
CA SER A 178 8.65 17.86 2.72
C SER A 178 7.28 17.79 2.09
N SER A 179 6.99 18.79 1.27
CA SER A 179 5.73 19.02 0.57
C SER A 179 5.42 17.98 -0.53
N PHE A 180 6.02 16.78 -0.46
CA PHE A 180 5.90 15.71 -1.46
C PHE A 180 5.58 14.37 -0.78
N ASN A 181 4.62 13.62 -1.36
CA ASN A 181 4.27 12.27 -0.92
C ASN A 181 5.20 11.24 -1.58
N VAL A 182 6.26 10.81 -0.89
CA VAL A 182 7.18 9.75 -1.37
C VAL A 182 6.88 8.44 -0.65
N GLY A 183 6.50 7.39 -1.39
CA GLY A 183 6.31 6.05 -0.82
C GLY A 183 7.66 5.42 -0.44
N VAL A 184 7.83 5.05 0.84
CA VAL A 184 8.96 4.25 1.31
C VAL A 184 8.62 2.79 1.11
N LEU A 185 9.55 1.92 0.72
CA LEU A 185 9.34 0.46 0.65
C LEU A 185 9.60 -0.19 2.01
N GLU A 186 8.62 -0.89 2.58
CA GLU A 186 8.79 -1.73 3.77
C GLU A 186 8.72 -3.21 3.37
N MET A 187 9.75 -3.97 3.73
CA MET A 187 9.64 -5.41 3.90
C MET A 187 9.39 -5.64 5.39
N GLU A 188 8.19 -6.10 5.76
CA GLU A 188 7.89 -6.44 7.16
C GLU A 188 8.92 -7.46 7.67
N CYS A 189 9.68 -7.08 8.69
CA CYS A 189 10.23 -8.04 9.62
C CYS A 189 9.10 -8.40 10.58
N CYS A 190 8.34 -9.46 10.29
CA CYS A 190 7.50 -10.05 11.33
C CYS A 190 8.42 -10.42 12.51
N GLU A 191 8.21 -9.81 13.68
CA GLU A 191 8.87 -10.27 14.93
C GLU A 191 8.43 -11.69 15.32
N MET A 192 7.36 -12.18 14.69
CA MET A 192 6.88 -13.55 14.80
C MET A 192 7.44 -14.40 13.64
N ASN A 193 8.24 -15.40 13.98
CA ASN A 193 8.61 -16.45 13.03
C ASN A 193 7.35 -17.25 12.67
N LEU A 194 6.85 -17.07 11.44
CA LEU A 194 5.80 -17.90 10.89
C LEU A 194 6.37 -19.29 10.58
N SER A 195 5.69 -20.34 11.03
CA SER A 195 6.02 -21.73 10.71
C SER A 195 4.82 -22.45 10.10
N MET A 196 5.08 -23.59 9.44
CA MET A 196 4.00 -24.44 8.93
C MET A 196 3.11 -24.91 10.10
N PHE A 197 1.78 -24.94 9.90
CA PHE A 197 0.86 -25.43 10.91
C PHE A 197 1.12 -26.94 11.16
N PRO A 198 1.39 -27.39 12.41
CA PRO A 198 1.92 -28.73 12.66
C PRO A 198 1.03 -29.90 12.23
N LEU A 199 -0.28 -29.68 12.07
CA LEU A 199 -1.23 -30.70 11.61
C LEU A 199 -1.34 -30.77 10.09
N LEU A 200 -0.71 -29.85 9.35
CA LEU A 200 -0.57 -29.98 7.92
C LEU A 200 0.43 -31.10 7.63
N ARG A 201 0.00 -32.04 6.78
CA ARG A 201 0.90 -33.08 6.30
C ARG A 201 2.03 -32.46 5.49
N SER A 202 3.26 -32.90 5.75
CA SER A 202 4.47 -32.38 5.09
C SER A 202 4.61 -32.83 3.63
N ASP A 203 3.84 -33.82 3.18
CA ASP A 203 3.91 -34.39 1.84
C ASP A 203 2.92 -33.75 0.85
N ILE A 204 2.14 -32.75 1.29
CA ILE A 204 1.13 -32.08 0.46
C ILE A 204 1.47 -30.60 0.32
N VAL A 205 1.37 -30.08 -0.90
CA VAL A 205 1.37 -28.63 -1.16
C VAL A 205 0.03 -28.06 -0.70
N TYR A 206 -0.01 -27.50 0.50
CA TYR A 206 -1.23 -26.90 1.05
C TYR A 206 -1.58 -25.61 0.30
N ARG A 207 -2.76 -25.57 -0.32
CA ARG A 207 -3.33 -24.37 -0.96
C ARG A 207 -4.55 -23.92 -0.15
N PRO A 208 -4.46 -22.78 0.59
CA PRO A 208 -5.54 -22.32 1.46
C PRO A 208 -6.73 -21.74 0.69
N ASP A 209 -6.56 -21.40 -0.57
CA ASP A 209 -7.60 -20.86 -1.44
C ASP A 209 -8.21 -21.97 -2.28
N THR A 210 -9.51 -22.16 -2.11
CA THR A 210 -10.29 -23.18 -2.83
C THR A 210 -10.67 -22.74 -4.24
N VAL A 211 -10.64 -21.43 -4.54
CA VAL A 211 -11.07 -20.85 -5.83
C VAL A 211 -10.01 -19.88 -6.35
N SER A 212 -9.52 -20.13 -7.57
CA SER A 212 -8.66 -19.20 -8.33
C SER A 212 -9.52 -18.38 -9.27
N LEU A 213 -9.57 -17.05 -9.06
CA LEU A 213 -10.32 -16.12 -9.91
C LEU A 213 -9.55 -15.77 -11.19
N ASN A 214 -8.31 -16.21 -11.36
CA ASN A 214 -7.53 -15.98 -12.59
C ASN A 214 -8.15 -16.72 -13.77
N HIS A 215 -8.54 -17.96 -13.53
CA HIS A 215 -9.03 -18.91 -14.55
C HIS A 215 -10.56 -18.98 -14.63
N ASP A 216 -11.27 -18.36 -13.68
CA ASP A 216 -12.74 -18.31 -13.65
C ASP A 216 -13.25 -16.86 -13.84
N PRO A 217 -13.57 -16.45 -15.08
CA PRO A 217 -14.00 -15.09 -15.37
C PRO A 217 -15.39 -14.77 -14.79
N GLU A 218 -16.29 -15.76 -14.67
CA GLU A 218 -17.64 -15.55 -14.14
C GLU A 218 -17.59 -15.31 -12.63
N ALA A 219 -16.88 -16.16 -11.89
CA ALA A 219 -16.66 -15.96 -10.46
C ALA A 219 -15.89 -14.66 -10.20
N ARG A 220 -14.90 -14.32 -11.04
CA ARG A 220 -14.15 -13.06 -10.92
C ARG A 220 -15.07 -11.86 -11.04
N GLU A 221 -15.92 -11.80 -12.07
CA GLU A 221 -16.82 -10.66 -12.24
C GLU A 221 -17.82 -10.55 -11.08
N TYR A 222 -18.37 -11.69 -10.63
CA TYR A 222 -19.26 -11.73 -9.47
C TYR A 222 -18.59 -11.16 -8.21
N TRP A 223 -17.38 -11.62 -7.89
CA TRP A 223 -16.66 -11.18 -6.69
C TRP A 223 -16.23 -9.73 -6.79
N ILE A 224 -15.75 -9.27 -7.94
CA ILE A 224 -15.40 -7.85 -8.14
C ILE A 224 -16.64 -6.97 -7.95
N CYS A 225 -17.78 -7.33 -8.55
CA CYS A 225 -19.04 -6.60 -8.34
C CYS A 225 -19.46 -6.57 -6.86
N CYS A 226 -19.31 -7.69 -6.14
CA CYS A 226 -19.59 -7.74 -4.71
C CYS A 226 -18.68 -6.80 -3.91
N MET A 227 -17.39 -6.75 -4.25
CA MET A 227 -16.41 -5.88 -3.60
C MET A 227 -16.72 -4.40 -3.88
N GLU A 228 -17.02 -4.04 -5.14
CA GLU A 228 -17.45 -2.69 -5.54
C GLU A 228 -18.70 -2.25 -4.76
N GLY A 229 -19.70 -3.13 -4.63
CA GLY A 229 -20.91 -2.83 -3.85
C GLY A 229 -20.69 -2.72 -2.34
N SER A 230 -19.60 -3.28 -1.80
CA SER A 230 -19.30 -3.28 -0.36
C SER A 230 -18.51 -2.06 0.12
N ILE A 231 -17.85 -1.34 -0.80
CA ILE A 231 -16.92 -0.26 -0.42
C ILE A 231 -17.63 0.91 0.26
N GLU A 232 -18.85 1.23 -0.17
CA GLU A 232 -19.63 2.34 0.41
C GLU A 232 -19.94 2.10 1.89
N LYS A 233 -20.32 0.88 2.26
CA LYS A 233 -20.52 0.51 3.68
C LYS A 233 -19.22 0.62 4.48
N THR A 234 -18.12 0.18 3.88
CA THR A 234 -16.79 0.23 4.51
C THR A 234 -16.36 1.68 4.76
N ILE A 235 -16.64 2.59 3.83
CA ILE A 235 -16.34 4.02 3.95
C ILE A 235 -17.14 4.67 5.08
N VAL A 236 -18.43 4.37 5.18
CA VAL A 236 -19.27 4.87 6.28
C VAL A 236 -18.67 4.46 7.63
N LYS A 237 -18.32 3.17 7.77
CA LYS A 237 -17.70 2.64 8.99
C LYS A 237 -16.34 3.27 9.27
N ALA A 238 -15.50 3.43 8.25
CA ALA A 238 -14.22 4.11 8.36
C ALA A 238 -14.37 5.56 8.85
N VAL A 239 -15.35 6.32 8.34
CA VAL A 239 -15.64 7.68 8.80
C VAL A 239 -16.13 7.70 10.25
N GLU A 240 -17.03 6.78 10.63
CA GLU A 240 -17.52 6.63 12.00
C GLU A 240 -16.38 6.34 13.00
N SER A 241 -15.39 5.53 12.60
CA SER A 241 -14.25 5.15 13.44
C SER A 241 -13.35 6.33 13.83
N GLN A 242 -13.32 7.40 13.02
CA GLN A 242 -12.43 8.55 13.21
C GLN A 242 -13.16 9.89 13.04
N SER A 243 -14.36 9.99 13.62
CA SER A 243 -15.24 11.16 13.54
C SER A 243 -14.61 12.47 14.06
N ASN A 244 -13.59 12.37 14.90
CA ASN A 244 -12.86 13.50 15.48
C ASN A 244 -11.81 14.13 14.54
N CYS A 245 -11.57 13.56 13.36
CA CYS A 245 -10.56 14.04 12.40
C CYS A 245 -11.21 14.89 11.29
N ALA A 246 -10.69 16.10 11.07
CA ALA A 246 -11.26 17.03 10.08
C ALA A 246 -11.11 16.55 8.62
N ASP A 247 -10.09 15.75 8.32
CA ASP A 247 -9.77 15.24 6.98
C ASP A 247 -10.37 13.85 6.70
N VAL A 248 -11.13 13.28 7.63
CA VAL A 248 -11.64 11.89 7.56
C VAL A 248 -12.42 11.61 6.28
N ARG A 249 -13.28 12.54 5.86
CA ARG A 249 -14.11 12.38 4.64
C ARG A 249 -13.26 12.40 3.38
N GLN A 250 -12.24 13.25 3.33
CA GLN A 250 -11.34 13.34 2.17
C GLN A 250 -10.49 12.08 2.06
N ARG A 251 -9.98 11.54 3.17
CA ARG A 251 -9.23 10.28 3.19
C ARG A 251 -10.12 9.10 2.77
N ALA A 252 -11.35 9.03 3.28
CA ALA A 252 -12.28 7.97 2.90
C ALA A 252 -12.66 8.02 1.41
N GLU A 253 -12.82 9.20 0.84
CA GLU A 253 -13.02 9.36 -0.61
C GLU A 253 -11.80 8.89 -1.42
N ASN A 254 -10.59 9.15 -0.93
CA ASN A 254 -9.37 8.65 -1.56
C ASN A 254 -9.26 7.12 -1.49
N VAL A 255 -9.69 6.49 -0.38
CA VAL A 255 -9.83 5.02 -0.28
C VAL A 255 -10.76 4.51 -1.37
N ARG A 256 -11.95 5.11 -1.49
CA ARG A 256 -12.97 4.73 -2.48
C ARG A 256 -12.39 4.72 -3.88
N ARG A 257 -11.90 5.88 -4.30
CA ARG A 257 -11.37 6.10 -5.65
C ARG A 257 -10.26 5.10 -5.96
N LYS A 258 -9.32 4.92 -5.03
CA LYS A 258 -8.18 4.04 -5.23
C LYS A 258 -8.59 2.57 -5.27
N TYR A 259 -9.48 2.12 -4.40
CA TYR A 259 -9.94 0.74 -4.40
C TYR A 259 -10.64 0.38 -5.70
N LEU A 260 -11.56 1.24 -6.19
CA LEU A 260 -12.26 1.03 -7.46
C LEU A 260 -11.30 1.02 -8.66
N GLU A 261 -10.27 1.86 -8.65
CA GLU A 261 -9.24 1.85 -9.70
C GLU A 261 -8.48 0.52 -9.74
N HIS A 262 -8.09 -0.03 -8.59
CA HIS A 262 -7.42 -1.33 -8.51
C HIS A 262 -8.35 -2.48 -8.91
N LEU A 263 -9.63 -2.44 -8.55
CA LEU A 263 -10.61 -3.45 -8.97
C LEU A 263 -10.81 -3.43 -10.49
N LYS A 264 -10.85 -2.24 -11.11
CA LYS A 264 -10.87 -2.11 -12.57
C LYS A 264 -9.65 -2.76 -13.23
N ILE A 265 -8.46 -2.53 -12.67
CA ILE A 265 -7.22 -3.18 -13.17
C ILE A 265 -7.34 -4.70 -13.06
N LEU A 266 -7.82 -5.24 -11.95
CA LEU A 266 -8.00 -6.69 -11.76
C LEU A 266 -9.07 -7.30 -12.68
N ARG A 267 -10.09 -6.52 -13.04
CA ARG A 267 -11.11 -6.92 -14.03
C ARG A 267 -10.50 -7.07 -15.42
N GLU A 268 -9.68 -6.11 -15.85
CA GLU A 268 -9.03 -6.10 -17.17
C GLU A 268 -7.79 -7.01 -17.24
N LYS A 269 -7.04 -7.11 -16.13
CA LYS A 269 -5.75 -7.81 -16.01
C LYS A 269 -5.74 -8.64 -14.71
N PRO A 270 -6.31 -9.86 -14.72
CA PRO A 270 -6.46 -10.68 -13.51
C PRO A 270 -5.13 -11.08 -12.85
N PHE A 271 -4.04 -11.10 -13.62
CA PHE A 271 -2.69 -11.42 -13.13
C PHE A 271 -1.90 -10.20 -12.64
N ALA A 272 -2.47 -8.99 -12.66
CA ALA A 272 -1.76 -7.75 -12.33
C ALA A 272 -1.08 -7.77 -10.96
N TYR A 273 -1.63 -8.53 -10.01
CA TYR A 273 -1.11 -8.71 -8.66
C TYR A 273 -0.84 -10.19 -8.31
N GLY A 274 -0.62 -11.05 -9.32
CA GLY A 274 -0.39 -12.49 -9.14
C GLY A 274 -1.69 -13.30 -9.04
N CYS A 275 -1.80 -14.17 -8.02
CA CYS A 275 -3.04 -14.89 -7.74
C CYS A 275 -4.16 -13.90 -7.41
N CYS A 276 -5.27 -13.99 -8.12
CA CYS A 276 -6.52 -13.33 -7.83
C CYS A 276 -7.42 -14.34 -7.12
N ASN A 277 -7.71 -14.09 -5.85
CA ASN A 277 -8.64 -14.87 -5.06
C ASN A 277 -9.38 -13.91 -4.11
N VAL A 278 -10.44 -14.41 -3.46
CA VAL A 278 -11.28 -13.58 -2.58
C VAL A 278 -10.47 -12.98 -1.43
N ARG A 279 -9.51 -13.72 -0.88
CA ARG A 279 -8.63 -13.22 0.18
C ARG A 279 -7.82 -12.03 -0.30
N ASN A 280 -7.22 -12.10 -1.48
CA ASN A 280 -6.40 -11.01 -2.02
C ASN A 280 -7.23 -9.75 -2.33
N LEU A 281 -8.50 -9.91 -2.72
CA LEU A 281 -9.43 -8.77 -2.88
C LEU A 281 -9.78 -8.09 -1.55
N LEU A 282 -9.90 -8.88 -0.47
CA LEU A 282 -10.13 -8.38 0.89
C LEU A 282 -8.85 -7.73 1.45
N ASP A 283 -7.70 -8.40 1.32
CA ASP A 283 -6.39 -7.87 1.72
C ASP A 283 -6.11 -6.52 1.03
N LEU A 284 -6.42 -6.40 -0.26
CA LEU A 284 -6.28 -5.14 -1.01
C LEU A 284 -7.10 -4.00 -0.38
N ARG A 285 -8.33 -4.29 0.06
CA ARG A 285 -9.18 -3.29 0.73
C ARG A 285 -8.56 -2.84 2.04
N GLU A 286 -8.16 -3.79 2.88
CA GLU A 286 -7.54 -3.51 4.19
C GLU A 286 -6.22 -2.74 4.02
N GLN A 287 -5.43 -3.08 3.02
CA GLN A 287 -4.19 -2.38 2.72
C GLN A 287 -4.41 -0.94 2.26
N ILE A 288 -5.43 -0.67 1.45
CA ILE A 288 -5.78 0.70 1.03
C ILE A 288 -6.36 1.49 2.21
N LEU A 289 -7.19 0.88 3.06
CA LEU A 289 -7.66 1.52 4.30
C LEU A 289 -6.50 1.94 5.19
N ASN A 290 -5.57 1.01 5.46
CA ASN A 290 -4.37 1.28 6.23
C ASN A 290 -3.49 2.35 5.58
N GLN A 291 -3.39 2.36 4.24
CA GLN A 291 -2.70 3.41 3.52
C GLN A 291 -3.30 4.78 3.81
N PHE A 292 -4.60 4.92 3.96
CA PHE A 292 -5.23 6.19 4.29
C PHE A 292 -5.50 6.37 5.79
N LEU A 293 -4.70 5.69 6.63
CA LEU A 293 -4.69 5.80 8.10
C LEU A 293 -6.01 5.37 8.76
N PHE A 294 -6.73 4.43 8.14
CA PHE A 294 -7.84 3.72 8.77
C PHE A 294 -7.36 2.37 9.30
N ASP A 295 -7.03 2.35 10.58
CA ASP A 295 -6.42 1.21 11.27
C ASP A 295 -7.41 0.06 11.49
N ASP A 296 -8.63 0.41 11.87
CA ASP A 296 -9.74 -0.51 12.03
C ASP A 296 -11.06 0.23 11.76
N ALA A 297 -11.50 0.18 10.51
CA ALA A 297 -12.75 0.81 10.08
C ALA A 297 -13.98 0.30 10.85
N PHE A 298 -13.92 -0.92 11.40
CA PHE A 298 -15.05 -1.58 12.06
C PHE A 298 -14.93 -1.56 13.59
N LEU A 299 -13.98 -0.81 14.16
CA LEU A 299 -13.72 -0.79 15.60
C LEU A 299 -14.98 -0.52 16.45
N ASN A 300 -15.73 0.53 16.09
CA ASN A 300 -16.93 0.92 16.83
C ASN A 300 -18.02 -0.16 16.76
N GLN A 301 -18.18 -0.79 15.59
CA GLN A 301 -19.14 -1.87 15.39
C GLN A 301 -18.75 -3.12 16.18
N LYS A 302 -17.50 -3.56 16.09
CA LYS A 302 -16.98 -4.70 16.87
C LYS A 302 -17.12 -4.47 18.36
N ARG A 303 -16.85 -3.25 18.83
CA ARG A 303 -17.01 -2.90 20.24
C ARG A 303 -18.46 -3.04 20.69
N PHE A 304 -19.40 -2.50 19.90
CA PHE A 304 -20.82 -2.60 20.18
C PHE A 304 -21.31 -4.06 20.21
N GLU A 305 -20.94 -4.85 19.21
CA GLU A 305 -21.27 -6.27 19.12
C GLU A 305 -20.71 -7.07 20.30
N ASN A 306 -19.46 -6.82 20.68
CA ASN A 306 -18.82 -7.46 21.84
C ASN A 306 -19.51 -7.10 23.16
N GLU A 307 -19.86 -5.82 23.36
CA GLU A 307 -20.56 -5.36 24.58
C GLU A 307 -21.93 -6.05 24.70
N ARG A 308 -22.70 -6.13 23.60
CA ARG A 308 -23.98 -6.86 23.55
C ARG A 308 -23.83 -8.36 23.77
N ALA A 309 -22.86 -8.99 23.12
CA ALA A 309 -22.59 -10.42 23.29
C ALA A 309 -22.25 -10.76 24.75
N MET A 310 -21.49 -9.90 25.43
CA MET A 310 -21.14 -10.08 26.84
C MET A 310 -22.36 -10.02 27.77
N GLU A 311 -23.37 -9.20 27.45
CA GLU A 311 -24.62 -9.13 28.22
C GLU A 311 -25.45 -10.42 28.10
N GLU A 312 -25.49 -11.04 26.92
CA GLU A 312 -26.25 -12.26 26.67
C GLU A 312 -25.51 -13.55 27.10
N LEU A 313 -24.18 -13.50 27.21
CA LEU A 313 -23.32 -14.66 27.47
C LEU A 313 -23.77 -15.48 28.70
N SER A 314 -24.09 -14.82 29.82
CA SER A 314 -24.51 -15.53 31.04
C SER A 314 -25.81 -16.31 30.84
N ALA A 315 -26.76 -15.76 30.11
CA ALA A 315 -28.04 -16.42 29.84
C ALA A 315 -27.85 -17.61 28.90
N VAL A 316 -27.03 -17.45 27.85
CA VAL A 316 -26.72 -18.53 26.90
C VAL A 316 -26.02 -19.70 27.60
N LEU A 317 -25.02 -19.43 28.45
CA LEU A 317 -24.32 -20.49 29.19
C LEU A 317 -25.26 -21.25 30.14
N LYS A 318 -26.16 -20.55 30.85
CA LYS A 318 -27.17 -21.20 31.71
C LYS A 318 -28.11 -22.10 30.92
N GLU A 319 -28.49 -21.71 29.71
CA GLU A 319 -29.34 -22.52 28.83
C GLU A 319 -28.61 -23.79 28.37
N VAL A 320 -27.32 -23.68 28.05
CA VAL A 320 -26.47 -24.83 27.68
C VAL A 320 -26.27 -25.77 28.88
N ASP A 321 -26.03 -25.24 30.07
CA ASP A 321 -25.80 -26.02 31.30
C ASP A 321 -27.07 -26.74 31.79
N ALA A 322 -28.25 -26.22 31.47
CA ALA A 322 -29.52 -26.84 31.82
C ALA A 322 -29.79 -28.16 31.06
N ILE A 323 -29.08 -28.43 29.95
CA ILE A 323 -29.27 -29.64 29.15
C ILE A 323 -28.47 -30.80 29.74
N SER A 324 -29.18 -31.79 30.27
CA SER A 324 -28.57 -32.98 30.88
C SER A 324 -28.03 -33.98 29.85
N ASN A 325 -28.64 -34.08 28.67
CA ASN A 325 -28.18 -34.98 27.61
C ASN A 325 -26.98 -34.37 26.88
N GLU A 326 -25.84 -35.06 26.91
CA GLU A 326 -24.60 -34.56 26.32
C GLU A 326 -24.71 -34.30 24.81
N ARG A 327 -25.40 -35.16 24.06
CA ARG A 327 -25.57 -35.03 22.61
C ARG A 327 -26.41 -33.80 22.28
N ASP A 328 -27.50 -33.59 22.99
CA ASP A 328 -28.38 -32.43 22.77
C ASP A 328 -27.66 -31.13 23.14
N ARG A 329 -26.84 -31.16 24.20
CA ARG A 329 -26.00 -30.03 24.60
C ARG A 329 -24.96 -29.68 23.53
N GLN A 330 -24.26 -30.67 22.98
CA GLN A 330 -23.30 -30.46 21.87
C GLN A 330 -24.00 -29.91 20.63
N ILE A 331 -25.18 -30.43 20.28
CA ILE A 331 -25.98 -29.91 19.15
C ILE A 331 -26.37 -28.45 19.38
N LEU A 332 -26.79 -28.08 20.60
CA LEU A 332 -27.10 -26.68 20.92
C LEU A 332 -25.87 -25.78 20.76
N VAL A 333 -24.71 -26.20 21.27
CA VAL A 333 -23.45 -25.44 21.14
C VAL A 333 -23.04 -25.28 19.68
N ILE A 334 -23.10 -26.34 18.88
CA ILE A 334 -22.78 -26.29 17.44
C ILE A 334 -23.74 -25.34 16.71
N LYS A 335 -25.05 -25.42 17.01
CA LYS A 335 -26.04 -24.49 16.45
C LYS A 335 -25.76 -23.05 16.87
N GLY A 336 -25.39 -22.83 18.13
CA GLY A 336 -25.00 -21.51 18.65
C GLY A 336 -23.75 -20.97 17.96
N LEU A 337 -22.75 -21.81 17.68
CA LEU A 337 -21.55 -21.44 16.95
C LEU A 337 -21.87 -21.04 15.50
N LEU A 338 -22.70 -21.82 14.81
CA LEU A 338 -23.18 -21.47 13.48
C LEU A 338 -24.04 -20.19 13.50
N ALA A 339 -24.87 -20.01 14.52
CA ALA A 339 -25.68 -18.82 14.73
C ALA A 339 -24.80 -17.59 14.93
N GLY A 340 -23.78 -17.69 15.77
CA GLY A 340 -22.81 -16.62 16.01
C GLY A 340 -22.11 -16.17 14.73
N ASN A 341 -21.71 -17.11 13.86
CA ASN A 341 -21.08 -16.79 12.58
C ASN A 341 -22.02 -16.07 11.60
N VAL A 342 -23.32 -16.33 11.65
CA VAL A 342 -24.33 -15.61 10.83
C VAL A 342 -24.73 -14.30 11.49
N PHE A 343 -24.76 -14.27 12.81
CA PHE A 343 -25.08 -13.13 13.67
C PHE A 343 -23.93 -12.13 13.78
N ASP A 344 -22.85 -12.29 13.02
CA ASP A 344 -21.96 -11.19 12.68
C ASP A 344 -22.80 -10.15 11.88
N TRP A 345 -23.05 -8.98 12.47
CA TRP A 345 -24.02 -7.99 11.94
C TRP A 345 -23.60 -7.38 10.59
N GLY A 346 -22.53 -7.87 9.97
CA GLY A 346 -22.12 -7.58 8.61
C GLY A 346 -22.84 -8.39 7.51
N ALA A 347 -23.53 -9.50 7.82
CA ALA A 347 -24.18 -10.32 6.79
C ALA A 347 -25.39 -9.60 6.15
N LYS A 348 -25.43 -9.51 4.81
CA LYS A 348 -26.44 -8.76 4.03
C LYS A 348 -27.90 -9.08 4.43
N GLU A 349 -28.19 -10.32 4.79
CA GLU A 349 -29.53 -10.76 5.21
C GLU A 349 -29.83 -10.42 6.68
N VAL A 350 -28.82 -10.39 7.55
CA VAL A 350 -28.97 -9.94 8.94
C VAL A 350 -29.19 -8.43 9.01
N VAL A 351 -28.49 -7.65 8.17
CA VAL A 351 -28.71 -6.20 8.06
C VAL A 351 -30.14 -5.86 7.64
N LYS A 352 -30.71 -6.57 6.65
CA LYS A 352 -32.13 -6.39 6.26
C LYS A 352 -33.08 -6.72 7.40
N LEU A 353 -32.83 -7.83 8.13
CA LEU A 353 -33.65 -8.22 9.27
C LEU A 353 -33.53 -7.26 10.46
N MET A 354 -32.40 -6.56 10.60
CA MET A 354 -32.19 -5.52 11.61
C MET A 354 -32.86 -4.19 11.24
N GLU A 355 -32.94 -3.86 9.94
CA GLU A 355 -33.61 -2.65 9.44
C GLU A 355 -35.14 -2.75 9.55
N ASP A 356 -35.71 -3.96 9.60
CA ASP A 356 -37.16 -4.19 9.53
C ASP A 356 -37.91 -4.34 10.88
N ASN A 357 -37.26 -4.46 12.06
CA ASN A 357 -37.89 -4.31 13.40
C ASN A 357 -36.87 -4.52 14.56
N ASP A 358 -36.88 -3.64 15.58
CA ASP A 358 -36.36 -3.73 16.97
C ASP A 358 -35.02 -4.46 17.29
N GLY A 359 -34.20 -4.75 16.29
CA GLY A 359 -32.90 -5.40 16.47
C GLY A 359 -33.00 -6.92 16.51
N LEU A 360 -32.00 -7.58 15.91
CA LEU A 360 -31.91 -9.04 15.89
C LEU A 360 -31.27 -9.52 17.20
N THR A 361 -31.90 -10.43 17.93
CA THR A 361 -31.29 -11.10 19.10
C THR A 361 -30.63 -12.42 18.69
N PHE A 362 -29.64 -12.89 19.46
CA PHE A 362 -28.95 -14.16 19.18
C PHE A 362 -29.93 -15.36 19.10
N LYS A 363 -31.01 -15.30 19.90
CA LYS A 363 -32.09 -16.30 19.87
C LYS A 363 -32.87 -16.32 18.55
N MET A 364 -33.11 -15.15 17.95
CA MET A 364 -33.77 -15.05 16.64
C MET A 364 -32.90 -15.63 15.52
N ALA A 365 -31.58 -15.39 15.54
CA ALA A 365 -30.65 -16.00 14.59
C ALA A 365 -30.58 -17.53 14.72
N THR A 366 -30.56 -18.03 15.95
CA THR A 366 -30.55 -19.48 16.23
C THR A 366 -31.85 -20.15 15.73
N ALA A 367 -32.99 -19.46 15.86
CA ALA A 367 -34.27 -19.94 15.34
C ALA A 367 -34.33 -19.94 13.80
N ALA A 368 -33.74 -18.94 13.15
CA ALA A 368 -33.70 -18.85 11.68
C ALA A 368 -32.88 -19.99 11.03
N LEU A 369 -31.81 -20.44 11.70
CA LEU A 369 -30.97 -21.56 11.22
C LEU A 369 -31.71 -22.90 11.17
N GLN A 370 -32.74 -23.11 11.98
CA GLN A 370 -33.49 -24.37 12.01
C GLN A 370 -34.15 -24.73 10.67
N LYS A 371 -34.38 -23.76 9.76
CA LYS A 371 -34.96 -24.01 8.44
C LYS A 371 -33.96 -24.49 7.37
N ASN A 372 -32.65 -24.25 7.53
CA ASN A 372 -31.67 -24.34 6.43
C ASN A 372 -30.47 -25.30 6.68
N VAL A 373 -30.54 -26.19 7.67
CA VAL A 373 -29.44 -27.14 8.02
C VAL A 373 -29.04 -28.11 6.88
N LYS A 374 -29.84 -28.20 5.80
CA LYS A 374 -29.63 -29.13 4.69
C LYS A 374 -28.37 -28.92 3.84
N CYS A 375 -27.69 -27.76 3.92
CA CYS A 375 -26.53 -27.47 3.06
C CYS A 375 -25.20 -28.06 3.54
N LEU A 376 -25.12 -28.56 4.79
CA LEU A 376 -23.90 -29.14 5.37
C LEU A 376 -23.97 -30.68 5.50
N GLU A 377 -25.14 -31.27 5.31
CA GLU A 377 -25.28 -32.71 5.12
C GLU A 377 -24.85 -33.01 3.68
N GLY A 378 -23.53 -33.13 3.48
CA GLY A 378 -22.96 -33.64 2.24
C GLY A 378 -23.73 -34.87 1.80
N SER A 379 -24.15 -34.87 0.54
CA SER A 379 -24.77 -36.00 -0.12
C SER A 379 -23.97 -37.26 0.20
N ARG A 380 -24.60 -38.20 0.91
CA ARG A 380 -24.05 -39.54 1.09
C ARG A 380 -23.83 -40.23 -0.25
#